data_AF-A0A2S0U619-F1
#
_entry.id   AF-A0A2S0U619-F1
#
_cell.length_a   1.000
_cell.length_b   1.000
_cell.length_c   1.000
_cell.angle_alpha   90.00
_cell.angle_beta   90.00
_cell.angle_gamma   90.00
#
_symmetry.space_group_name_H-M   'P 1'
#
loop_
_entity.id
_entity.type
_entity.pdbx_description
1 polymer ?
#
loop_
_entity_poly.entity_id
_entity_poly.type
_entity_poly.pdbx_seq_one_letter_code
_entity_poly.pdbx_strand_id
1 'polypeptide(L)'
;MKIYSVTSKEKHVALIGTYLLSNTQLYAYRLKNGTLTKVLDLTGDIDVQIDKKGRVDQYWKNYKPEVGWNAAEGVFTWNPKLNKYKGSGDFILK
;
A
#
# COMPACT_ATOMS: atom_id res chain seq x y z
N MET A 1 -10.25 -7.03 4.76
CA MET A 1 -10.76 -5.98 3.86
C MET A 1 -10.99 -4.70 4.66
N LYS A 2 -10.65 -3.53 4.11
CA LYS A 2 -10.91 -2.22 4.71
C LYS A 2 -11.52 -1.28 3.66
N ILE A 3 -12.52 -0.49 4.05
CA ILE A 3 -13.11 0.57 3.22
C ILE A 3 -12.79 1.90 3.90
N TYR A 4 -12.28 2.87 3.14
CA TYR A 4 -11.85 4.16 3.67
C TYR A 4 -12.11 5.28 2.67
N SER A 5 -12.28 6.50 3.18
CA SER A 5 -12.48 7.68 2.36
C SER A 5 -11.16 8.40 2.18
N VAL A 6 -10.69 8.55 0.94
CA VAL A 6 -9.45 9.28 0.60
C VAL A 6 -9.73 10.76 0.32
N THR A 7 -10.98 11.08 -0.03
CA THR A 7 -11.54 12.44 -0.04
C THR A 7 -12.98 12.41 0.43
N SER A 8 -13.66 13.55 0.54
CA SER A 8 -15.09 13.61 0.88
C SER A 8 -16.01 12.95 -0.16
N LYS A 9 -15.53 12.77 -1.40
CA LYS A 9 -16.31 12.21 -2.53
C LYS A 9 -15.80 10.87 -3.04
N GLU A 10 -14.73 10.35 -2.45
CA GLU A 10 -14.01 9.20 -2.97
C GLU A 10 -13.69 8.18 -1.88
N LYS A 11 -14.15 6.95 -2.12
CA LYS A 11 -13.89 5.79 -1.27
C LYS A 11 -13.05 4.78 -2.01
N HIS A 12 -12.11 4.21 -1.29
CA HIS A 12 -11.30 3.09 -1.73
C HIS A 12 -11.60 1.85 -0.89
N VAL A 13 -11.32 0.70 -1.48
CA VAL A 13 -11.39 -0.62 -0.83
C VAL A 13 -10.00 -1.22 -0.86
N ALA A 14 -9.44 -1.58 0.29
CA ALA A 14 -8.20 -2.32 0.40
C ALA A 14 -8.47 -3.78 0.79
N LEU A 15 -7.84 -4.69 0.05
CA LEU A 15 -7.68 -6.09 0.42
C LEU A 15 -6.26 -6.25 0.97
N ILE A 16 -6.16 -6.77 2.19
CA ILE A 16 -4.89 -7.06 2.86
C ILE A 16 -4.94 -8.53 3.22
N GLY A 17 -3.89 -9.25 2.87
CA GLY A 17 -3.75 -10.66 3.17
C GLY A 17 -2.31 -11.05 3.32
N THR A 18 -2.05 -11.99 4.20
CA THR A 18 -0.75 -12.67 4.29
C THR A 18 -0.60 -13.64 3.14
N TYR A 19 0.51 -13.50 2.42
CA TYR A 19 0.93 -14.40 1.36
C TYR A 19 2.13 -15.22 1.85
N LEU A 20 2.34 -16.39 1.23
CA LEU A 20 3.35 -17.40 1.57
C LEU A 20 4.69 -16.78 2.05
N LEU A 21 5.29 -17.40 3.08
CA LEU A 21 6.51 -16.96 3.78
C LEU A 21 6.36 -15.70 4.66
N SER A 22 5.15 -15.42 5.14
CA SER A 22 4.84 -14.34 6.10
C SER A 22 4.97 -12.92 5.54
N ASN A 23 4.82 -12.76 4.22
CA ASN A 23 4.75 -11.43 3.59
C ASN A 23 3.30 -10.91 3.63
N THR A 24 3.11 -9.60 3.77
CA THR A 24 1.78 -8.98 3.73
C THR A 24 1.57 -8.33 2.37
N GLN A 25 0.52 -8.73 1.65
CA GLN A 25 0.12 -8.14 0.37
C GLN A 25 -1.03 -7.16 0.57
N LEU A 26 -1.01 -6.06 -0.19
CA LEU A 26 -2.09 -5.09 -0.25
C LEU A 26 -2.48 -4.79 -1.70
N TYR A 27 -3.78 -4.85 -1.95
CA TYR A 27 -4.42 -4.35 -3.16
C TYR A 27 -5.40 -3.24 -2.78
N ALA A 28 -5.22 -2.04 -3.32
CA ALA A 28 -6.20 -0.96 -3.18
C ALA A 28 -6.96 -0.74 -4.48
N TYR A 29 -8.27 -0.60 -4.37
CA TYR A 29 -9.19 -0.36 -5.46
C TYR A 29 -9.94 0.95 -5.24
N ARG A 30 -10.01 1.74 -6.30
CA ARG A 30 -10.84 2.94 -6.38
C ARG A 30 -12.21 2.56 -6.89
N LEU A 31 -13.28 2.95 -6.18
CA LEU A 31 -14.64 2.82 -6.68
C LEU A 31 -15.03 4.09 -7.46
N LYS A 32 -15.25 3.96 -8.77
CA LYS A 32 -15.67 5.07 -9.63
C LYS A 32 -16.80 4.61 -10.55
N ASN A 33 -17.94 5.30 -10.50
CA ASN A 33 -19.12 5.01 -11.33
C ASN A 33 -19.55 3.54 -11.28
N GLY A 34 -19.51 2.91 -10.09
CA GLY A 34 -19.86 1.50 -9.91
C GLY A 34 -18.76 0.49 -10.25
N THR A 35 -17.62 0.93 -10.79
CA THR A 35 -16.49 0.07 -11.17
C THR A 35 -15.36 0.17 -10.15
N LEU A 36 -14.81 -0.99 -9.75
CA LEU A 36 -13.58 -1.06 -8.96
C LEU A 36 -12.37 -1.14 -9.89
N THR A 37 -11.47 -0.16 -9.80
CA THR A 37 -10.20 -0.14 -10.53
C THR A 37 -9.04 -0.24 -9.55
N LYS A 38 -8.12 -1.19 -9.76
CA LYS A 38 -6.91 -1.32 -8.92
C LYS A 38 -6.02 -0.09 -9.10
N VAL A 39 -5.62 0.54 -8.00
CA VAL A 39 -4.82 1.78 -7.97
C VAL A 39 -3.56 1.66 -7.11
N LEU A 40 -3.42 0.59 -6.33
CA LEU A 40 -2.19 0.25 -5.62
C LEU A 40 -2.08 -1.28 -5.51
N ASP A 41 -0.88 -1.77 -5.71
CA ASP A 41 -0.50 -3.19 -5.60
C ASP A 41 0.91 -3.22 -5.00
N LEU A 42 1.05 -3.70 -3.78
CA LEU A 42 2.34 -3.78 -3.12
C LEU A 42 2.41 -4.96 -2.15
N THR A 43 3.64 -5.32 -1.80
CA THR A 43 3.94 -6.37 -0.82
C THR A 43 4.96 -5.83 0.17
N GLY A 44 4.74 -6.03 1.46
CA GLY A 44 5.75 -5.85 2.50
C GLY A 44 6.29 -7.20 2.94
N ASP A 45 7.61 -7.36 2.95
CA ASP A 45 8.25 -8.58 3.49
C ASP A 45 8.12 -8.69 5.01
N ILE A 46 7.85 -7.56 5.67
CA ILE A 46 7.65 -7.48 7.11
C ILE A 46 6.16 -7.27 7.38
N ASP A 47 5.57 -6.20 6.83
CA ASP A 47 4.16 -5.89 7.00
C ASP A 47 3.67 -4.85 5.99
N VAL A 48 2.35 -4.72 5.88
CA VAL A 48 1.69 -3.59 5.21
C VAL A 48 0.53 -3.10 6.07
N GLN A 49 0.56 -1.81 6.39
CA GLN A 49 -0.47 -1.18 7.20
C GLN A 49 -1.22 -0.13 6.38
N ILE A 50 -2.48 0.08 6.74
CA ILE A 50 -3.30 1.15 6.18
C ILE A 50 -4.13 1.81 7.28
N ASP A 51 -4.06 3.14 7.32
CA ASP A 51 -4.81 3.96 8.26
C ASP A 51 -6.25 4.24 7.78
N LYS A 52 -7.01 5.00 8.59
CA LYS A 52 -8.41 5.36 8.28
C LYS A 52 -8.56 6.34 7.13
N LYS A 53 -7.48 7.04 6.75
CA LYS A 53 -7.43 8.03 5.65
C LYS A 53 -6.87 7.44 4.36
N GLY A 54 -6.45 6.18 4.39
CA GLY A 54 -5.86 5.50 3.24
C GLY A 54 -4.39 5.78 3.03
N ARG A 55 -3.66 6.30 4.03
CA ARG A 55 -2.19 6.26 4.02
C ARG A 55 -1.77 4.80 4.21
N VAL A 56 -0.90 4.34 3.33
CA VAL A 56 -0.36 2.98 3.35
C VAL A 56 1.11 3.03 3.71
N ASP A 57 1.50 2.27 4.72
CA ASP A 57 2.90 2.10 5.13
C ASP A 57 3.33 0.67 4.76
N GLN A 58 4.37 0.55 3.93
CA GLN A 58 4.97 -0.69 3.45
C GLN A 58 6.28 -0.92 4.19
N TYR A 59 6.37 -2.03 4.92
CA TYR A 59 7.59 -2.44 5.61
C TYR A 59 8.23 -3.62 4.90
N TRP A 60 9.48 -3.46 4.47
CA TRP A 60 10.20 -4.47 3.70
C TRP A 60 11.65 -4.63 4.16
N LYS A 61 12.26 -5.75 3.77
CA LYS A 61 13.62 -6.11 4.18
C LYS A 61 14.60 -5.60 3.14
N ASN A 62 15.28 -4.49 3.44
CA ASN A 62 16.33 -3.95 2.57
C ASN A 62 17.63 -4.74 2.75
N TYR A 63 17.83 -5.74 1.88
CA TYR A 63 18.96 -6.65 1.95
C TYR A 63 20.29 -5.96 1.61
N LYS A 64 21.31 -6.22 2.43
CA LYS A 64 22.68 -5.75 2.28
C LYS A 64 23.63 -6.94 2.40
N PRO A 65 24.59 -7.12 1.47
CA PRO A 65 25.43 -8.31 1.39
C PRO A 65 26.12 -8.75 2.69
N GLU A 66 26.53 -7.80 3.54
CA GLU A 66 27.37 -8.08 4.71
C GLU A 66 26.63 -8.11 6.05
N VAL A 67 25.44 -7.50 6.13
CA VAL A 67 24.70 -7.30 7.40
C VAL A 67 23.30 -7.92 7.38
N GLY A 68 22.97 -8.70 6.35
CA GLY A 68 21.65 -9.30 6.20
C GLY A 68 20.65 -8.28 5.66
N TRP A 69 19.73 -7.78 6.48
CA TRP A 69 18.74 -6.78 6.05
C TRP A 69 18.45 -5.76 7.14
N ASN A 70 18.12 -4.53 6.71
CA ASN A 70 17.54 -3.50 7.58
C ASN A 70 16.07 -3.30 7.23
N ALA A 71 15.25 -2.98 8.23
CA ALA A 71 13.87 -2.57 7.97
C ALA A 71 13.87 -1.26 7.17
N ALA A 72 13.09 -1.23 6.08
CA ALA A 72 12.85 -0.04 5.28
C ALA A 72 11.35 0.24 5.22
N GLU A 73 11.00 1.53 5.13
CA GLU A 73 9.61 2.00 5.13
C GLU A 73 9.33 2.83 3.87
N GLY A 74 8.30 2.39 3.16
CA GLY A 74 7.68 3.10 2.06
C GLY A 74 6.31 3.65 2.46
N VAL A 75 6.06 4.92 2.21
CA VAL A 75 4.78 5.56 2.53
C VAL A 75 4.06 5.97 1.25
N PHE A 76 2.82 5.52 1.09
CA PHE A 76 1.96 5.83 -0.04
C PHE A 76 0.75 6.64 0.39
N THR A 77 0.55 7.78 -0.28
CA THR A 77 -0.59 8.67 -0.04
C THR A 77 -1.37 8.94 -1.33
N TRP A 78 -2.70 8.99 -1.25
CA TRP A 78 -3.52 9.26 -2.43
C TRP A 78 -3.35 10.71 -2.90
N ASN A 79 -3.01 10.90 -4.17
CA ASN A 79 -3.04 12.20 -4.83
C ASN A 79 -4.29 12.31 -5.71
N PRO A 80 -5.34 13.02 -5.27
CA PRO A 80 -6.60 13.11 -6.00
C PRO A 80 -6.48 13.89 -7.31
N LYS A 81 -5.51 14.80 -7.44
CA LYS A 81 -5.26 15.55 -8.69
C LYS A 81 -4.73 14.63 -9.79
N LEU A 82 -3.89 13.67 -9.40
CA LEU A 82 -3.25 12.74 -10.32
C LEU A 82 -3.97 11.39 -10.38
N ASN A 83 -5.00 11.18 -9.56
CA ASN A 83 -5.72 9.91 -9.41
C ASN A 83 -4.79 8.71 -9.20
N LYS A 84 -3.74 8.89 -8.39
CA LYS A 84 -2.75 7.84 -8.10
C LYS A 84 -2.21 7.95 -6.69
N TYR A 85 -1.74 6.83 -6.15
CA TYR A 85 -0.91 6.85 -4.96
C TYR A 85 0.48 7.41 -5.28
N LYS A 86 0.98 8.30 -4.43
CA LYS A 86 2.34 8.81 -4.47
C LYS A 86 3.14 8.14 -3.37
N GLY A 87 4.19 7.43 -3.76
CA GLY A 87 5.18 6.84 -2.85
C GLY A 87 6.20 7.88 -2.36
N SER A 88 6.74 7.65 -1.17
CA SER A 88 7.83 8.38 -0.53
C SER A 88 8.59 7.46 0.43
N GLY A 89 9.81 7.81 0.81
CA GLY A 89 10.68 6.93 1.58
C GLY A 89 11.31 5.85 0.71
N ASP A 90 11.72 4.75 1.35
CA ASP A 90 12.33 3.60 0.69
C ASP A 90 11.23 2.58 0.42
N PHE A 91 10.73 2.52 -0.82
CA PHE A 91 9.60 1.66 -1.19
C PHE A 91 9.91 0.80 -2.40
N ILE A 92 9.16 -0.29 -2.54
CA ILE A 92 9.21 -1.16 -3.72
C ILE A 92 7.81 -1.28 -4.30
N LEU A 93 7.69 -1.08 -5.61
CA LEU A 93 6.47 -1.39 -6.35
C LEU A 93 6.62 -2.74 -7.04
N LYS A 94 5.49 -3.45 -7.16
CA LYS A 94 5.40 -4.71 -7.89
C LYS A 94 5.24 -4.48 -9.39
#